data_AF-A0A1F8NSV8-F1
#
_entry.id   AF-A0A1F8NSV8-F1
#
_cell.length_a   1.000
_cell.length_b   1.000
_cell.length_c   1.000
_cell.angle_alpha   90.00
_cell.angle_beta   90.00
_cell.angle_gamma   90.00
#
_symmetry.space_group_name_H-M   'P 1'
#
loop_
_entity.id
_entity.type
_entity.pdbx_description
1 polymer ?
#
loop_
_entity_poly.entity_id
_entity_poly.type
_entity_poly.pdbx_seq_one_letter_code
_entity_poly.pdbx_strand_id
1 'polypeptide(L)' 'MKPELEFFDMKTKSKFKSTEWRIETKDVKGKPRYFAVTKAPAGHEAWRVVSPDFAKANM' A
#
# COMPACT_ATOMS: atom_id res chain seq x y z
N MET A 1 12.28 -11.38 1.06
CA MET A 1 12.48 -10.00 0.56
C MET A 1 11.14 -9.54 -0.01
N LYS A 2 10.61 -8.39 0.43
CA LYS A 2 9.31 -7.91 -0.06
C LYS A 2 9.43 -7.48 -1.53
N PRO A 3 8.42 -7.76 -2.38
CA PRO A 3 8.46 -7.29 -3.77
C PRO A 3 8.38 -5.76 -3.84
N GLU A 4 9.00 -5.18 -4.87
CA GLU A 4 8.84 -3.75 -5.18
C GLU A 4 7.39 -3.48 -5.61
N LEU A 5 6.76 -2.48 -5.00
CA LEU A 5 5.41 -2.05 -5.35
C LEU A 5 5.43 -0.64 -5.92
N GLU A 6 4.63 -0.41 -6.95
CA GLU A 6 4.33 0.92 -7.46
C GLU A 6 3.21 1.55 -6.64
N PHE A 7 3.36 2.80 -6.22
CA PHE A 7 2.37 3.59 -5.52
C PHE A 7 2.03 4.82 -6.34
N PHE A 8 0.82 5.35 -6.14
CA PHE A 8 0.41 6.61 -6.72
C PHE A 8 0.24 7.64 -5.60
N ASP A 9 1.03 8.71 -5.67
CA ASP A 9 0.90 9.85 -4.78
C ASP A 9 -0.17 10.80 -5.33
N MET A 10 -1.29 10.92 -4.61
CA MET A 10 -2.39 11.80 -5.03
C MET A 10 -2.05 13.29 -4.92
N LYS A 11 -1.11 13.70 -4.06
CA LYS A 11 -0.75 15.11 -3.88
C LYS A 11 0.12 15.60 -5.03
N THR A 12 1.16 14.83 -5.37
CA THR A 12 2.06 15.15 -6.50
C THR A 12 1.53 14.63 -7.83
N LYS A 13 0.47 13.81 -7.81
CA LYS A 13 -0.13 13.14 -8.98
C LYS A 13 0.89 12.31 -9.75
N SER A 14 1.85 11.70 -9.05
CA SER A 14 2.96 10.95 -9.65
C SER A 14 3.04 9.52 -9.13
N LYS A 15 3.55 8.63 -9.97
CA LYS A 15 3.87 7.25 -9.58
C LYS A 15 5.27 7.19 -8.98
N PHE A 16 5.46 6.32 -8.02
CA PHE A 16 6.78 5.99 -7.46
C PHE A 16 6.83 4.53 -7.06
N LYS A 17 8.03 3.98 -6.89
CA LYS A 17 8.21 2.60 -6.46
C LYS A 17 8.83 2.55 -5.07
N SER A 18 8.48 1.53 -4.29
CA SER A 18 9.03 1.30 -2.96
C SER A 18 9.07 -0.18 -2.63
N THR A 19 10.17 -0.60 -2.00
CA THR A 19 10.32 -1.91 -1.33
C THR A 19 10.01 -1.83 0.17
N GLU A 20 9.90 -0.61 0.70
CA GLU A 20 9.65 -0.34 2.12
C GLU A 20 8.16 -0.06 2.33
N TRP A 21 7.41 -1.12 2.59
CA TRP A 21 5.98 -1.01 2.86
C TRP A 21 5.53 -2.05 3.88
N ARG A 22 4.38 -1.78 4.48
CA ARG A 22 3.69 -2.68 5.41
C ARG A 22 2.28 -2.98 4.95
N ILE A 23 1.75 -4.13 5.36
CA ILE A 23 0.34 -4.47 5.14
C ILE A 23 -0.48 -3.90 6.29
N GLU A 24 -1.54 -3.17 5.94
CA GLU A 24 -2.56 -2.68 6.86
C GLU A 24 -3.91 -3.26 6.45
N THR A 25 -4.74 -3.61 7.44
CA THR A 25 -6.11 -4.09 7.20
C THR A 25 -7.10 -3.08 7.75
N LYS A 26 -8.09 -2.69 6.96
CA LYS A 26 -9.20 -1.85 7.41
C LYS A 26 -10.52 -2.49 7.05
N ASP A 27 -11.50 -2.42 7.95
CA ASP A 27 -12.87 -2.71 7.59
C ASP A 27 -13.44 -1.57 6.75
N VAL A 28 -13.99 -1.90 5.58
CA VAL A 28 -14.66 -0.96 4.69
C VAL A 28 -16.01 -1.55 4.32
N LYS A 29 -17.09 -0.92 4.80
CA LYS A 29 -18.48 -1.35 4.56
C LYS A 29 -18.74 -2.81 5.03
N GLY A 30 -18.18 -3.21 6.17
CA GLY A 30 -18.37 -4.54 6.76
C GLY A 30 -17.55 -5.65 6.11
N LYS A 31 -16.50 -5.29 5.36
CA LYS A 31 -15.57 -6.24 4.73
C LYS A 31 -14.13 -5.80 4.96
N PRO A 32 -13.20 -6.72 5.30
CA PRO A 32 -11.79 -6.38 5.41
C PRO A 32 -11.22 -6.04 4.04
N ARG A 33 -10.48 -4.95 3.97
CA ARG A 33 -9.70 -4.53 2.81
C ARG A 33 -8.25 -4.36 3.23
N TYR A 34 -7.37 -4.87 2.37
CA TYR A 34 -5.95 -4.92 2.63
C TYR A 34 -5.24 -3.83 1.82
N PHE A 35 -4.28 -3.18 2.45
CA PHE A 35 -3.53 -2.08 1.88
C PHE A 35 -2.04 -2.31 2.08
N ALA A 36 -1.25 -2.11 1.03
CA ALA A 36 0.16 -1.81 1.19
C ALA A 36 0.29 -0.31 1.50
N VAL A 37 1.03 0.02 2.56
CA VAL A 37 1.25 1.39 3.01
C VAL A 37 2.75 1.68 3.04
N THR A 38 3.13 2.75 2.33
CA THR A 38 4.51 3.28 2.28
C THR A 38 4.49 4.77 2.58
N LYS A 39 5.64 5.31 3.00
CA LYS A 39 5.85 6.77 2.99
C LYS A 39 6.12 7.23 1.56
N ALA A 40 5.38 8.23 1.11
CA ALA A 40 5.58 8.87 -0.18
C ALA A 40 6.76 9.87 -0.11
N PRO A 41 7.40 10.20 -1.24
CA PRO A 41 8.48 11.20 -1.27
C PRO A 41 8.08 12.57 -0.71
N ALA A 42 6.80 12.95 -0.85
CA ALA A 42 6.24 14.19 -0.30
C ALA A 42 5.89 14.10 1.21
N GLY A 43 6.22 13.00 1.89
CA GLY A 43 6.20 12.87 3.35
C GLY A 43 4.92 12.31 3.97
N HIS A 44 3.83 12.16 3.22
CA HIS A 44 2.59 11.50 3.67
C HIS A 44 2.57 10.00 3.33
N GLU A 45 1.55 9.28 3.81
CA GLU A 45 1.37 7.88 3.46
C GLU A 45 0.66 7.71 2.12
N ALA A 46 1.16 6.79 1.29
CA ALA A 46 0.47 6.29 0.11
C ALA A 46 -0.12 4.91 0.40
N TRP A 47 -1.44 4.79 0.18
CA TRP A 47 -2.23 3.59 0.47
C TRP A 47 -2.62 2.91 -0.84
N ARG A 48 -2.04 1.74 -1.11
CA ARG A 48 -2.37 0.93 -2.30
C ARG A 48 -3.24 -0.25 -1.87
N VAL A 49 -4.42 -0.41 -2.46
CA VAL A 49 -5.24 -1.61 -2.28
C VAL A 49 -4.51 -2.83 -2.84
N VAL A 50 -4.48 -3.93 -2.08
CA VAL A 50 -3.92 -5.22 -2.51
C VAL A 50 -4.95 -6.33 -2.33
N SER A 51 -4.73 -7.47 -3.00
CA SER A 51 -5.59 -8.63 -2.84
C SER A 51 -5.39 -9.29 -1.47
N PRO A 52 -6.38 -10.03 -0.95
CA PRO A 52 -6.21 -10.80 0.28
C PRO A 52 -5.04 -11.79 0.22
N ASP A 53 -4.84 -12.44 -0.93
CA ASP A 53 -3.76 -13.42 -1.10
C ASP A 53 -2.39 -12.75 -1.07
N PHE A 54 -2.26 -11.58 -1.70
CA PHE A 54 -1.04 -10.78 -1.64
C PHE A 54 -0.74 -10.34 -0.20
N ALA A 55 -1.78 -9.88 0.52
CA ALA A 55 -1.66 -9.47 1.91
C ALA A 55 -1.20 -10.62 2.80
N LYS A 56 -1.82 -11.81 2.68
CA LYS A 56 -1.44 -13.00 3.44
C LYS A 56 -0.02 -13.48 3.14
N ALA A 57 0.40 -13.42 1.87
CA ALA A 57 1.74 -13.85 1.46
C ALA A 57 2.87 -12.89 1.90
N ASN A 58 2.54 -11.65 2.29
CA ASN A 58 3.51 -10.61 2.62
C ASN A 58 3.24 -9.91 3.96
N MET A 59 2.45 -10.55 4.83
CA MET A 59 2.17 -10.09 6.19
C MET A 59 3.41 -10.19 7.07
#